data_AF-A0A9E2P630-F1
#
_entry.id   AF-A0A9E2P630-F1
#
_cell.length_a   1.000
_cell.length_b   1.000
_cell.length_c   1.000
_cell.angle_alpha   90.00
_cell.angle_beta   90.00
_cell.angle_gamma   90.00
#
_symmetry.space_group_name_H-M   'P 1'
#
loop_
_entity.id
_entity.type
_entity.pdbx_description
1 polymer ?
#
loop_
_entity_poly.entity_id
_entity_poly.type
_entity_poly.pdbx_seq_one_letter_code
_entity_poly.pdbx_strand_id
1 'polypeptide(L)'
;MRIQGRRLTVLVAVGLILVAAGSAVAFWRLQPAPAPAQVIYGSGRIEVDEVRVSFELSGRLLQNHALEGAPVLAGAPLASIDPSDAR
;
A
#
# COMPACT_ATOMS: atom_id res chain seq x y z
N MET A 1 -44.29 37.24 -13.85
CA MET A 1 -44.44 36.19 -14.89
C MET A 1 -44.98 34.91 -14.24
N ARG A 2 -46.24 34.53 -14.51
CA ARG A 2 -46.78 33.21 -14.09
C ARG A 2 -46.26 32.18 -15.09
N ILE A 3 -45.10 31.60 -14.81
CA ILE A 3 -44.53 30.54 -15.65
C ILE A 3 -45.49 29.34 -15.54
N GLN A 4 -46.12 28.96 -16.66
CA GLN A 4 -46.97 27.78 -16.69
C GLN A 4 -46.13 26.56 -16.29
N GLY A 5 -46.56 25.80 -15.28
CA GLY A 5 -45.78 24.68 -14.71
C GLY A 5 -45.23 23.72 -15.77
N ARG A 6 -46.01 23.42 -16.80
CA ARG A 6 -45.58 22.58 -17.94
C ARG A 6 -44.36 23.14 -18.70
N ARG A 7 -44.29 24.46 -18.90
CA ARG A 7 -43.15 25.10 -19.59
C ARG A 7 -41.89 25.05 -18.72
N LEU A 8 -42.04 25.26 -17.41
CA LEU A 8 -40.93 25.15 -16.46
C LEU A 8 -40.39 23.71 -16.43
N THR A 9 -41.27 22.71 -16.35
CA THR A 9 -40.87 21.29 -16.36
C THR A 9 -40.11 20.93 -17.63
N VAL A 10 -40.57 21.37 -18.81
CA VAL A 10 -39.87 21.11 -20.08
C VAL A 10 -38.49 21.79 -20.10
N LEU A 11 -38.39 23.05 -19.64
CA LEU A 11 -37.10 23.75 -19.58
C LEU A 11 -36.12 23.06 -18.63
N VAL A 12 -36.59 22.61 -17.47
CA VAL A 12 -35.77 21.85 -16.51
C VAL A 12 -35.34 20.52 -17.13
N ALA A 13 -36.25 19.78 -17.77
CA ALA A 13 -35.93 18.51 -18.41
C ALA A 13 -34.88 18.68 -19.52
N VAL A 14 -35.01 19.70 -20.36
CA VAL A 14 -34.01 20.02 -21.41
C VAL A 14 -32.68 20.41 -20.78
N GLY A 15 -32.69 21.24 -19.74
CA GLY A 15 -31.47 21.61 -19.01
C GLY A 15 -30.75 20.40 -18.44
N LEU A 16 -31.47 19.46 -17.83
CA LEU A 16 -30.91 18.22 -17.30
C LEU A 16 -30.33 17.33 -18.41
N ILE A 17 -31.01 17.22 -19.55
CA ILE A 17 -30.50 16.48 -20.71
C ILE A 17 -29.18 17.08 -21.22
N LEU A 18 -29.10 18.41 -21.31
CA LEU A 18 -27.89 19.10 -21.74
C LEU A 18 -26.72 18.89 -20.77
N VAL A 19 -26.99 18.97 -19.46
CA VAL A 19 -25.97 18.71 -18.44
C VAL A 19 -25.49 17.25 -18.50
N ALA A 20 -26.41 16.29 -18.62
CA ALA A 20 -26.06 14.87 -18.70
C ALA A 20 -25.24 14.55 -19.96
N ALA A 21 -25.68 15.02 -21.12
CA ALA A 21 -24.98 14.84 -22.39
C ALA A 21 -23.61 15.53 -22.38
N GLY A 22 -23.54 16.77 -21.90
CA GLY A 22 -22.29 17.51 -21.76
C GLY A 22 -21.30 16.81 -20.84
N SER A 23 -21.76 16.31 -19.70
CA SER A 23 -20.94 15.57 -18.72
C SER A 23 -20.41 14.27 -19.31
N ALA A 24 -21.25 13.53 -20.04
CA ALA A 24 -20.82 12.31 -20.73
C ALA A 24 -19.73 12.62 -21.77
N VAL A 25 -19.94 13.60 -22.65
CA VAL A 25 -18.95 13.99 -23.66
C VAL A 25 -17.63 14.42 -23.00
N ALA A 26 -17.70 15.22 -21.93
CA ALA A 26 -16.52 15.66 -21.19
C ALA A 26 -15.77 14.47 -20.58
N PHE A 27 -16.47 13.52 -19.95
CA PHE A 27 -15.86 12.33 -19.36
C PHE A 27 -15.06 11.52 -20.39
N TRP A 28 -15.65 11.21 -21.55
CA TRP A 28 -14.99 10.42 -22.59
C TRP A 28 -13.80 11.15 -23.26
N ARG A 29 -13.83 12.48 -23.30
CA ARG A 29 -12.76 13.30 -23.92
C ARG A 29 -11.63 13.65 -22.99
N LEU A 30 -11.90 13.71 -21.69
CA LEU A 30 -10.92 14.11 -20.67
C LEU A 30 -10.33 12.92 -19.91
N GLN A 31 -10.80 11.69 -20.16
CA GLN A 31 -10.20 10.51 -19.57
C GLN A 31 -8.72 10.39 -19.99
N PRO A 32 -7.81 10.06 -19.05
CA PRO A 32 -6.42 9.81 -19.39
C PRO A 32 -6.31 8.61 -20.33
N ALA A 33 -5.22 8.56 -21.09
CA ALA A 33 -4.92 7.40 -21.93
C ALA A 33 -4.84 6.12 -21.06
N PRO A 34 -5.34 4.97 -21.55
CA PRO A 34 -5.22 3.73 -20.82
C PRO A 34 -3.74 3.40 -20.58
N ALA A 35 -3.46 2.70 -19.47
CA ALA A 35 -2.12 2.25 -19.19
C ALA A 35 -1.59 1.37 -20.35
N PRO A 36 -0.28 1.39 -20.65
CA PRO A 36 0.32 0.49 -21.63
C PRO A 36 -0.04 -0.97 -21.33
N ALA A 37 -0.22 -1.80 -22.35
CA ALA A 37 -0.63 -3.19 -22.22
C ALA A 37 0.31 -4.06 -21.34
N GLN A 38 1.55 -3.60 -21.15
CA GLN A 38 2.59 -4.24 -20.35
C GLN A 38 2.50 -3.89 -18.86
N VAL A 39 1.69 -2.89 -18.47
CA VAL A 39 1.50 -2.52 -17.07
C VAL A 39 0.40 -3.40 -16.48
N ILE A 40 0.82 -4.35 -15.66
CA ILE A 40 -0.09 -5.20 -14.88
C ILE A 40 -0.24 -4.57 -13.50
N TYR A 41 -1.48 -4.33 -13.07
CA TYR A 41 -1.77 -3.87 -11.72
C TYR A 41 -2.04 -5.06 -10.81
N GLY A 42 -1.31 -5.17 -9.70
CA GLY A 42 -1.48 -6.21 -8.71
C GLY A 42 -1.05 -5.72 -7.33
N SER A 43 -1.70 -6.21 -6.29
CA SER A 43 -1.25 -6.04 -4.91
C SER A 43 -0.60 -7.34 -4.43
N GLY A 44 0.53 -7.20 -3.74
CA GLY A 44 1.27 -8.33 -3.18
C GLY A 44 1.99 -7.93 -1.90
N ARG A 45 2.48 -8.92 -1.17
CA ARG A 45 3.38 -8.72 -0.04
C ARG A 45 4.76 -9.26 -0.39
N ILE A 46 5.79 -8.48 -0.06
CA ILE A 46 7.17 -8.92 -0.17
C ILE A 46 7.49 -9.64 1.15
N GLU A 47 7.88 -10.90 1.04
CA GLU A 47 8.26 -11.74 2.18
C GLU A 47 9.75 -12.04 2.12
N VAL A 48 10.38 -12.20 3.29
CA VAL A 48 11.77 -12.60 3.44
C VAL A 48 11.82 -13.74 4.46
N ASP A 49 12.78 -14.64 4.32
CA ASP A 49 13.03 -15.67 5.33
C ASP A 49 13.52 -15.02 6.63
N GLU A 50 12.61 -14.88 7.59
CA GLU A 50 12.91 -14.33 8.91
C GLU A 50 13.27 -15.45 9.89
N VAL A 51 14.46 -15.36 10.48
CA VAL A 51 14.90 -16.26 11.55
C VAL A 51 15.15 -15.43 12.81
N ARG A 52 14.41 -15.74 13.87
CA ARG A 52 14.65 -15.19 15.22
C ARG A 52 15.54 -16.14 15.99
N VAL A 53 16.71 -15.65 16.41
CA VAL A 53 17.68 -16.42 17.21
C VAL A 53 17.70 -15.90 18.64
N SER A 54 17.90 -16.81 19.59
CA SER A 54 18.03 -16.54 21.01
C SER A 54 18.97 -17.57 21.64
N PHE A 55 19.42 -17.30 22.86
CA PHE A 55 20.08 -18.32 23.68
C PHE A 55 19.06 -19.36 24.14
N GLU A 56 19.48 -20.62 24.18
CA GLU A 56 18.70 -21.75 24.73
C GLU A 56 18.68 -21.70 26.27
N LEU A 57 19.75 -21.18 26.86
CA LEU A 57 19.92 -21.03 28.31
C LEU A 57 19.73 -19.58 28.73
N SER A 58 19.23 -19.39 29.95
CA SER A 58 19.24 -18.09 30.62
C SER A 58 20.64 -17.76 31.12
N GLY A 59 20.99 -16.48 31.16
CA GLY A 59 22.28 -16.04 31.68
C GLY A 59 22.55 -14.55 31.41
N ARG A 60 23.63 -14.04 31.99
CA ARG A 60 24.07 -12.66 31.78
C ARG A 60 24.73 -12.51 30.41
N LEU A 61 24.24 -11.59 29.60
CA LEU A 61 24.87 -11.21 28.34
C LEU A 61 26.24 -10.57 28.58
N LEU A 62 27.29 -11.10 27.95
CA LEU A 62 28.65 -10.57 28.04
C LEU A 62 29.02 -9.74 26.81
N GLN A 63 28.63 -10.19 25.61
CA GLN A 63 28.94 -9.49 24.36
C GLN A 63 27.74 -9.53 23.42
N ASN A 64 27.55 -8.44 22.67
CA ASN A 64 26.61 -8.35 21.55
C ASN A 64 27.35 -7.75 20.35
N HIS A 65 27.50 -8.55 19.30
CA HIS A 65 28.12 -8.18 18.03
C HIS A 65 27.08 -7.85 16.95
N ALA A 66 25.78 -8.08 17.23
CA ALA A 66 24.71 -7.77 16.30
C ALA A 66 24.52 -6.26 16.19
N LEU A 67 24.73 -5.74 14.97
CA LEU A 67 24.47 -4.35 14.60
C LEU A 67 23.25 -4.31 13.67
N GLU A 68 22.28 -3.48 14.03
CA GLU A 68 21.04 -3.35 13.24
C GLU A 68 21.36 -2.91 11.80
N GLY A 69 20.80 -3.63 10.82
CA GLY A 69 21.02 -3.38 9.40
C GLY A 69 22.38 -3.85 8.86
N ALA A 70 23.28 -4.36 9.69
CA ALA A 70 24.56 -4.89 9.23
C ALA A 70 24.42 -6.34 8.72
N PRO A 71 25.06 -6.71 7.60
CA PRO A 71 25.08 -8.09 7.14
C PRO A 71 25.94 -8.95 8.06
N VAL A 72 25.56 -10.23 8.20
CA VAL A 72 26.30 -11.24 8.96
C VAL A 72 26.52 -12.48 8.10
N LEU A 73 27.63 -13.18 8.35
CA LEU A 73 27.91 -14.45 7.69
C LEU A 73 27.39 -15.62 8.53
N ALA A 74 27.05 -16.72 7.86
CA ALA A 74 26.68 -17.95 8.55
C ALA A 74 27.82 -18.41 9.48
N GLY A 75 27.48 -18.74 10.73
CA GLY A 75 28.45 -19.15 11.76
C GLY A 75 29.18 -18.00 12.45
N ALA A 76 28.96 -16.74 12.05
CA ALA A 76 29.51 -15.60 12.78
C ALA A 76 28.88 -15.50 14.19
N PRO A 77 29.67 -15.27 15.25
CA PRO A 77 29.14 -15.11 16.60
C PRO A 77 28.36 -13.79 16.71
N LEU A 78 27.06 -13.88 17.04
CA LEU A 78 26.20 -12.71 17.20
C LEU A 78 26.23 -12.15 18.62
N ALA A 79 26.30 -13.01 19.63
CA ALA A 79 26.30 -12.63 21.04
C ALA A 79 26.83 -13.78 21.92
N SER A 80 27.24 -13.47 23.14
CA SER A 80 27.68 -14.46 24.14
C SER A 80 27.11 -14.19 25.52
N ILE A 81 26.80 -15.25 26.26
CA ILE A 81 26.37 -15.23 27.67
C ILE A 81 27.48 -15.76 28.58
N ASP A 82 27.39 -15.46 29.88
CA ASP A 82 28.35 -15.95 30.88
C ASP A 82 28.30 -17.49 30.96
N PRO A 83 29.40 -18.20 30.63
CA PRO A 83 29.43 -19.65 30.67
C PRO A 83 29.26 -20.22 32.09
N SER A 84 29.44 -19.43 33.16
CA SER A 84 29.12 -19.90 34.51
C SER A 84 27.63 -20.13 34.72
N ASP A 85 26.78 -19.44 33.95
CA ASP A 85 25.32 -19.53 34.06
C ASP A 85 24.75 -20.77 33.35
N ALA A 86 25.61 -21.52 32.62
CA ALA A 86 25.25 -22.72 31.86
C ALA A 86 25.43 -24.04 32.62
N ARG A 87 25.70 -24.00 33.93
CA ARG A 87 25.80 -25.18 34.80
C ARG A 87 24.52 -25.40 35.58
#